data_AF-A0A818F3N3-F1
#
_entry.id   AF-A0A818F3N3-F1
#
_cell.length_a   1.000
_cell.length_b   1.000
_cell.length_c   1.000
_cell.angle_alpha   90.00
_cell.angle_beta   90.00
_cell.angle_gamma   90.00
#
_symmetry.space_group_name_H-M   'P 1'
#
loop_
_entity.id
_entity.type
_entity.pdbx_description
1 polymer ?
#
loop_
_entity_poly.entity_id
_entity_poly.type
_entity_poly.pdbx_seq_one_letter_code
_entity_poly.pdbx_strand_id
1 'polypeptide(L)'
;MEKASTLGTQVNVHFIPKSTTESALTFLRSEFGKRLKSSDTFRIVTDMNRDNESSPNDAGVRLLFQVRKLGFYQKYLIFTGNASEGRRKLNKVFQGNQLDDVKITEDPTDLERFVLFK
;
A
#
# COMPACT_ATOMS: atom_id res chain seq x y z
N MET A 1 4.28 -28.15 1.63
CA MET A 1 3.18 -27.27 2.08
C MET A 1 3.33 -26.80 3.53
N GLU A 2 4.29 -27.31 4.32
CA GLU A 2 4.40 -27.04 5.76
C GLU A 2 5.34 -25.90 6.20
N LYS A 3 6.14 -25.30 5.30
CA LYS A 3 7.02 -24.17 5.67
C LYS A 3 6.32 -22.80 5.69
N ALA A 4 5.18 -22.67 5.00
CA ALA A 4 4.42 -21.42 4.95
C ALA A 4 3.57 -21.21 6.21
N SER A 5 3.11 -22.29 6.85
CA SER A 5 2.29 -22.24 8.07
C SER A 5 3.10 -21.90 9.32
N THR A 6 4.39 -22.23 9.37
CA THR A 6 5.25 -21.96 10.54
C THR A 6 5.85 -20.54 10.55
N LEU A 7 6.04 -19.91 9.39
CA LEU A 7 6.47 -18.50 9.27
C LEU A 7 5.28 -17.51 9.37
N GLY A 8 4.06 -17.98 9.12
CA GLY A 8 2.84 -17.17 9.13
C GLY A 8 2.40 -16.67 10.52
N THR A 9 2.94 -17.21 11.61
CA THR A 9 2.65 -16.74 12.98
C THR A 9 3.48 -15.54 13.40
N GLN A 10 4.59 -15.23 12.70
CA GLN A 10 5.45 -14.06 13.01
C GLN A 10 5.49 -13.00 11.89
N VAL A 11 5.03 -13.31 10.67
CA VAL A 11 5.06 -12.38 9.53
C VAL A 11 3.68 -12.33 8.87
N ASN A 12 2.74 -11.59 9.47
CA ASN A 12 1.41 -11.37 8.89
C ASN A 12 1.46 -10.24 7.85
N VAL A 13 2.02 -10.55 6.68
CA VAL A 13 1.95 -9.68 5.49
C VAL A 13 0.59 -9.92 4.84
N HIS A 14 -0.30 -8.93 4.89
CA HIS A 14 -1.51 -8.94 4.07
C HIS A 14 -1.38 -7.83 3.02
N PHE A 15 -1.06 -8.23 1.80
CA PHE A 15 -0.75 -7.35 0.67
C PHE A 15 -1.96 -7.25 -0.24
N ILE A 16 -2.27 -6.09 -0.81
CA ILE A 16 -3.42 -5.96 -1.73
C ILE A 16 -2.97 -5.45 -3.11
N PRO A 17 -2.43 -6.34 -3.95
CA PRO A 17 -2.33 -6.10 -5.38
C PRO A 17 -3.71 -6.47 -5.97
N LYS A 18 -4.70 -5.61 -5.78
CA LYS A 18 -5.98 -5.76 -6.47
C LYS A 18 -5.92 -4.90 -7.72
N SER A 19 -6.50 -5.42 -8.79
CA SER A 19 -6.51 -4.84 -10.12
C SER A 19 -6.97 -3.38 -10.11
N THR A 20 -7.86 -2.98 -9.18
CA THR A 20 -8.41 -1.61 -9.12
C THR A 20 -8.50 -1.08 -7.70
N THR A 21 -8.46 0.25 -7.56
CA THR A 21 -8.72 0.97 -6.32
C THR A 21 -10.04 0.54 -5.68
N GLU A 22 -11.11 0.41 -6.47
CA GLU A 22 -12.43 -0.01 -5.96
C GLU A 22 -12.39 -1.37 -5.27
N SER A 23 -11.76 -2.37 -5.90
CA SER A 23 -11.64 -3.71 -5.32
C SER A 23 -10.88 -3.70 -4.00
N ALA A 24 -9.80 -2.91 -3.92
CA ALA A 24 -9.05 -2.75 -2.68
C ALA A 24 -9.90 -2.09 -1.58
N LEU A 25 -10.66 -1.04 -1.90
CA LEU A 25 -11.52 -0.36 -0.93
C LEU A 25 -12.67 -1.23 -0.45
N THR A 26 -13.27 -2.05 -1.32
CA THR A 26 -14.31 -3.01 -0.93
C THR A 26 -13.80 -3.99 0.11
N PHE A 27 -12.59 -4.54 -0.09
CA PHE A 27 -11.95 -5.40 0.90
C PHE A 27 -11.71 -4.66 2.23
N LEU A 28 -11.14 -3.45 2.19
CA LEU A 28 -10.81 -2.69 3.40
C LEU A 28 -12.06 -2.25 4.20
N ARG A 29 -13.20 -2.11 3.53
CA ARG A 29 -14.51 -1.84 4.17
C ARG A 29 -15.16 -3.08 4.80
N SER A 30 -14.73 -4.28 4.41
CA SER A 30 -15.26 -5.53 5.00
C SER A 30 -14.88 -5.66 6.48
N GLU A 31 -15.60 -6.51 7.22
CA GLU A 31 -15.28 -6.79 8.62
C GLU A 31 -13.87 -7.37 8.81
N PHE A 32 -13.37 -8.13 7.83
CA PHE A 32 -11.99 -8.60 7.84
C PHE A 32 -11.01 -7.43 7.67
N GLY A 33 -11.24 -6.58 6.66
CA GLY A 33 -10.40 -5.41 6.41
C GLY A 33 -10.32 -4.46 7.60
N LYS A 34 -11.45 -4.16 8.23
CA LYS A 34 -11.52 -3.29 9.42
C LYS A 34 -10.63 -3.77 10.57
N ARG A 35 -10.51 -5.09 10.78
CA ARG A 35 -9.64 -5.68 11.84
C ARG A 35 -8.16 -5.40 11.60
N LEU A 36 -7.75 -5.13 10.36
CA LEU A 36 -6.35 -4.87 10.01
C LEU A 36 -5.91 -3.44 10.38
N LYS A 37 -6.83 -2.53 10.73
CA LYS A 37 -6.50 -1.15 11.12
C LYS A 37 -5.58 -1.03 12.33
N SER A 38 -5.67 -2.00 13.26
CA SER A 38 -4.84 -2.04 14.46
C SER A 38 -3.63 -2.98 14.31
N SER A 39 -3.44 -3.60 13.14
CA SER A 39 -2.31 -4.48 12.89
C SER A 39 -1.10 -3.65 12.47
N ASP A 40 -0.02 -3.81 13.23
CA ASP A 40 1.32 -3.26 12.97
C ASP A 40 2.06 -4.04 11.87
N THR A 41 1.69 -5.30 11.66
CA THR A 41 2.19 -6.14 10.57
C THR A 41 1.47 -5.92 9.24
N PHE A 42 0.30 -5.29 9.25
CA PHE A 42 -0.41 -4.99 8.00
C PHE A 42 0.33 -3.90 7.23
N ARG A 43 0.59 -4.17 5.94
CA ARG A 43 1.31 -3.28 5.04
C ARG A 43 0.62 -3.27 3.68
N ILE A 44 0.54 -2.11 3.05
CA ILE A 44 -0.18 -1.95 1.78
C ILE A 44 0.79 -1.57 0.69
N VAL A 45 0.67 -2.21 -0.47
CA VAL A 45 1.50 -1.91 -1.62
C VAL A 45 0.66 -1.77 -2.86
N THR A 46 1.11 -0.87 -3.72
CA THR A 46 0.42 -0.46 -4.93
C THR A 46 1.41 0.04 -5.95
N ASP A 47 1.01 0.02 -7.21
CA ASP A 47 1.64 0.83 -8.25
C ASP A 47 1.08 2.25 -8.24
N MET A 48 1.93 3.21 -8.59
CA MET A 48 1.57 4.60 -8.85
C MET A 48 0.69 4.69 -10.08
N ASN A 49 1.05 3.94 -11.12
CA ASN A 49 0.38 3.92 -12.40
C ASN A 49 -0.40 2.61 -12.59
N ARG A 50 -1.67 2.67 -13.01
CA ARG A 50 -2.52 1.50 -13.30
C ARG A 50 -3.43 1.77 -14.51
N ASP A 51 -3.14 1.14 -15.64
CA ASP A 51 -3.80 1.43 -16.93
C ASP A 51 -5.30 1.13 -16.97
N ASN A 52 -5.77 0.26 -16.06
CA ASN A 52 -7.16 -0.14 -15.95
C ASN A 52 -8.00 0.75 -15.00
N GLU A 53 -7.45 1.87 -14.52
CA GLU A 53 -8.18 2.85 -13.71
C GLU A 53 -8.55 4.11 -14.50
N SER A 54 -9.59 4.82 -14.04
CA SER A 54 -10.05 6.07 -14.70
C SER A 54 -9.01 7.20 -14.68
N SER A 55 -8.08 7.17 -13.74
CA SER A 55 -6.91 8.06 -13.71
C SER A 55 -5.66 7.19 -13.56
N PRO A 56 -5.09 6.71 -14.67
CA PRO A 56 -4.02 5.74 -14.62
C PRO A 56 -2.78 6.24 -13.90
N ASN A 57 -2.42 7.51 -14.07
CA ASN A 57 -1.10 8.05 -13.68
C ASN A 57 -0.96 8.42 -12.20
N ASP A 58 -2.01 8.31 -11.39
CA ASP A 58 -2.00 8.66 -9.97
C ASP A 58 -2.82 7.68 -9.10
N ALA A 59 -3.08 6.48 -9.63
CA ALA A 59 -3.86 5.44 -8.98
C ALA A 59 -3.35 5.13 -7.56
N GLY A 60 -2.03 5.01 -7.38
CA GLY A 60 -1.43 4.77 -6.07
C GLY A 60 -1.68 5.89 -5.05
N VAL A 61 -1.61 7.15 -5.49
CA VAL A 61 -1.92 8.32 -4.64
C VAL A 61 -3.39 8.33 -4.25
N ARG A 62 -4.27 8.11 -5.22
CA ARG A 62 -5.72 8.05 -5.00
C ARG A 62 -6.11 6.93 -4.05
N LEU A 63 -5.52 5.74 -4.22
CA LEU A 63 -5.74 4.62 -3.31
C LEU A 63 -5.33 5.01 -1.89
N LEU A 64 -4.09 5.49 -1.69
CA LEU A 64 -3.62 5.94 -0.38
C LEU A 64 -4.59 6.94 0.25
N PHE A 65 -5.05 7.93 -0.50
CA PHE A 65 -5.97 8.96 0.00
C PHE A 65 -7.29 8.36 0.50
N GLN A 66 -7.86 7.43 -0.27
CA GLN A 66 -9.11 6.76 0.13
C GLN A 66 -8.90 5.84 1.33
N VAL A 67 -7.76 5.15 1.41
CA VAL A 67 -7.47 4.26 2.53
C VAL A 67 -7.24 5.04 3.83
N ARG A 68 -6.58 6.20 3.76
CA ARG A 68 -6.47 7.14 4.89
C ARG A 68 -7.83 7.63 5.37
N LYS A 69 -8.74 7.96 4.45
CA LYS A 69 -10.13 8.30 4.78
C LYS A 69 -10.89 7.17 5.47
N LEU A 70 -10.52 5.92 5.20
CA LEU A 70 -11.06 4.76 5.91
C LEU A 70 -10.42 4.56 7.29
N GLY A 71 -9.42 5.36 7.68
CA GLY A 71 -8.76 5.31 8.98
C GLY A 71 -7.61 4.29 9.08
N PHE A 72 -7.05 3.87 7.95
CA PHE A 72 -5.86 3.01 7.92
C PHE A 72 -4.61 3.90 7.85
N TYR A 73 -3.69 3.68 8.79
CA TYR A 73 -2.43 4.42 8.89
C TYR A 73 -1.21 3.50 8.89
N GLN A 74 -1.34 2.38 8.18
CA GLN A 74 -0.28 1.38 8.04
C GLN A 74 0.84 1.87 7.13
N LYS A 75 1.96 1.14 7.13
CA LYS A 75 3.05 1.37 6.20
C LYS A 75 2.60 1.10 4.76
N TYR A 76 3.03 1.96 3.86
CA TYR A 76 2.73 1.93 2.44
C TYR A 76 3.98 1.87 1.58
N LEU A 77 3.96 1.04 0.53
CA LEU A 77 4.95 1.06 -0.54
C LEU A 77 4.24 1.39 -1.86
N ILE A 78 4.75 2.36 -2.60
CA ILE A 78 4.22 2.74 -3.92
C ILE A 78 5.32 2.52 -4.96
N PHE A 79 5.08 1.61 -5.89
CA PHE A 79 5.95 1.36 -7.04
C PHE A 79 5.72 2.40 -8.13
N THR A 80 6.79 2.85 -8.78
CA THR A 80 6.69 3.77 -9.92
C THR A 80 7.93 3.63 -10.79
N GLY A 81 7.85 4.10 -12.04
CA GLY A 81 9.04 4.25 -12.89
C GLY A 81 9.81 5.56 -12.65
N ASN A 82 9.29 6.45 -11.80
CA ASN A 82 9.97 7.69 -11.41
C ASN A 82 9.55 8.13 -9.99
N ALA A 83 10.38 7.82 -8.99
CA ALA A 83 10.14 8.07 -7.58
C ALA A 83 10.05 9.56 -7.26
N SER A 84 10.84 10.40 -7.95
CA SER A 84 10.79 11.86 -7.78
C SER A 84 9.44 12.43 -8.23
N GLU A 85 8.96 11.99 -9.40
CA GLU A 85 7.64 12.37 -9.88
C GLU A 85 6.52 11.83 -8.97
N GLY A 86 6.64 10.56 -8.53
CA GLY A 86 5.71 9.95 -7.59
C GLY A 86 5.62 10.75 -6.29
N ARG A 87 6.76 11.19 -5.73
CA ARG A 87 6.81 12.00 -4.51
C ARG A 87 6.13 13.35 -4.71
N ARG A 88 6.35 13.98 -5.87
CA ARG A 88 5.66 15.22 -6.24
C ARG A 88 4.15 15.04 -6.31
N LYS A 89 3.66 13.90 -6.84
CA LYS A 89 2.21 13.59 -6.88
C LYS A 89 1.64 13.42 -5.48
N LEU A 90 2.33 12.73 -4.57
CA LEU A 90 1.92 12.63 -3.17
C LEU A 90 1.85 14.00 -2.48
N ASN A 91 2.89 14.82 -2.62
CA ASN A 91 2.95 16.13 -1.97
C ASN A 91 1.89 17.13 -2.46
N LYS A 92 1.27 16.90 -3.62
CA LYS A 92 0.12 17.70 -4.09
C LYS A 92 -1.17 17.38 -3.33
N VAL A 93 -1.29 16.16 -2.82
CA VAL A 93 -2.52 15.64 -2.19
C VAL A 93 -2.40 15.64 -0.66
N PHE A 94 -1.22 15.36 -0.14
CA PHE A 94 -0.92 15.26 1.29
C PHE A 94 -0.01 16.40 1.73
N GLN A 95 -0.24 16.93 2.93
CA GLN A 95 0.56 18.02 3.51
C GLN A 95 1.26 17.55 4.79
N GLY A 96 2.48 18.04 5.02
CA GLY A 96 3.25 17.78 6.25
C GLY A 96 3.64 16.30 6.43
N ASN A 97 3.62 15.84 7.68
CA ASN A 97 4.14 14.52 8.11
C ASN A 97 3.21 13.33 7.76
N GLN A 98 2.19 13.54 6.92
CA GLN A 98 1.24 12.50 6.52
C GLN A 98 1.85 11.39 5.65
N LEU A 99 3.13 11.51 5.29
CA LEU A 99 3.83 10.65 4.35
C LEU A 99 5.00 9.88 4.98
N ASP A 100 5.21 9.98 6.29
CA ASP A 100 6.33 9.33 7.00
C ASP A 100 6.28 7.80 6.92
N ASP A 101 5.08 7.25 6.78
CA ASP A 101 4.81 5.83 6.63
C ASP A 101 4.62 5.40 5.17
N VAL A 102 4.93 6.28 4.21
CA VAL A 102 4.82 6.02 2.77
C VAL A 102 6.20 6.02 2.13
N LYS A 103 6.60 4.86 1.61
CA LYS A 103 7.79 4.68 0.78
C LYS A 103 7.37 4.66 -0.69
N ILE A 104 8.11 5.39 -1.53
CA ILE A 104 8.01 5.31 -2.99
C ILE A 104 9.29 4.69 -3.50
N THR A 105 9.20 3.76 -4.44
CA THR A 105 10.38 3.10 -4.98
C THR A 105 10.23 2.75 -6.46
N GLU A 106 11.37 2.67 -7.12
CA GLU A 106 11.57 2.08 -8.45
C GLU A 106 12.23 0.70 -8.35
N ASP A 107 12.72 0.32 -7.16
CA ASP A 107 13.58 -0.85 -6.95
C ASP A 107 12.76 -2.03 -6.39
N PRO A 108 12.69 -3.17 -7.10
CA PRO A 108 12.04 -4.38 -6.61
C PRO A 108 12.63 -4.92 -5.30
N THR A 109 13.91 -4.66 -4.98
CA THR A 109 14.51 -5.11 -3.71
C THR A 109 13.88 -4.44 -2.49
N ASP A 110 13.31 -3.24 -2.67
CA ASP A 110 12.57 -2.57 -1.62
C ASP A 110 11.26 -3.29 -1.29
N LEU A 111 10.65 -3.99 -2.25
CA LEU A 111 9.50 -4.85 -1.98
C LEU A 111 9.87 -5.94 -0.99
N GLU A 112 10.97 -6.64 -1.24
CA GLU A 112 11.40 -7.76 -0.42
C GLU A 112 11.67 -7.30 1.02
N ARG A 113 12.43 -6.21 1.20
CA ARG A 113 12.69 -5.62 2.52
C ARG A 113 11.39 -5.18 3.19
N PHE A 114 10.51 -4.54 2.42
CA PHE A 114 9.21 -4.07 2.91
C PHE A 114 8.25 -5.21 3.26
N VAL A 115 8.35 -6.38 2.65
CA VAL A 115 7.53 -7.54 3.01
C VAL A 115 8.13 -8.28 4.20
N LEU A 116 9.45 -8.36 4.28
CA LEU A 116 10.16 -9.16 5.29
C LEU A 116 10.45 -8.40 6.60
N PHE A 117 10.02 -7.15 6.75
CA PHE A 117 10.32 -6.32 7.92
C PHE A 117 11.82 -6.13 8.17
N LYS A 118 12.63 -6.19 7.10
CA LYS A 118 14.09 -6.05 7.13
C LYS A 118 14.53 -4.63 6.77
#